data_AF-A0A955SFM3-F1
#
_entry.id   AF-A0A955SFM3-F1
#
_cell.length_a   1.000
_cell.length_b   1.000
_cell.length_c   1.000
_cell.angle_alpha   90.00
_cell.angle_beta   90.00
_cell.angle_gamma   90.00
#
_symmetry.space_group_name_H-M   'P 1'
#
loop_
_entity.id
_entity.type
_entity.pdbx_description
1 polymer ?
#
loop_
_entity_poly.entity_id
_entity_poly.type
_entity_poly.pdbx_seq_one_letter_code
_entity_poly.pdbx_strand_id
1 'polypeptide(L)'
;MNEKKVSNFKFEVGQIIFHKRYKYRGVVFDRDPACKADESWYQKNQTQPDRKQPWYHVLVHDAAHTTYVAESNLEPDDTGEPVRHPILPRIFKSFVNNRYYHQSMN
;
A
#
# COMPACT_ATOMS: atom_id res chain seq x y z
N MET A 1 -8.52 -23.93 -18.56
CA MET A 1 -9.29 -22.89 -17.84
C MET A 1 -8.41 -22.42 -16.68
N ASN A 2 -7.79 -21.24 -16.79
CA ASN A 2 -6.97 -20.71 -15.70
C ASN A 2 -7.88 -19.94 -14.75
N GLU A 3 -8.24 -20.57 -13.63
CA GLU A 3 -8.83 -19.86 -12.50
C GLU A 3 -7.78 -18.87 -11.99
N LYS A 4 -7.98 -17.57 -12.27
CA LYS A 4 -7.29 -16.52 -11.53
C LYS A 4 -7.66 -16.72 -10.07
N LYS A 5 -6.73 -17.25 -9.27
CA LYS A 5 -6.85 -17.28 -7.82
C LYS A 5 -6.97 -15.81 -7.38
N VAL A 6 -8.20 -15.36 -7.10
CA VAL A 6 -8.45 -14.00 -6.61
C VAL A 6 -7.79 -13.95 -5.25
N SER A 7 -6.62 -13.32 -5.17
CA SER A 7 -6.02 -12.96 -3.89
C SER A 7 -6.97 -11.98 -3.21
N ASN A 8 -7.51 -12.37 -2.06
CA ASN A 8 -8.37 -11.51 -1.27
C ASN A 8 -7.49 -10.43 -0.61
N PHE A 9 -7.44 -9.24 -1.22
CA PHE A 9 -6.73 -8.09 -0.68
C PHE A 9 -7.55 -7.44 0.43
N LYS A 10 -6.97 -7.22 1.61
CA LYS A 10 -7.63 -6.43 2.68
C LYS A 10 -7.61 -4.94 2.41
N PHE A 11 -6.65 -4.46 1.62
CA PHE A 11 -6.49 -3.05 1.30
C PHE A 11 -6.56 -2.83 -0.20
N GLU A 12 -7.15 -1.71 -0.58
CA GLU A 12 -7.39 -1.35 -1.96
C GLU A 12 -6.49 -0.19 -2.41
N VAL A 13 -6.23 -0.08 -3.72
CA VAL A 13 -5.51 1.06 -4.28
C VAL A 13 -6.25 2.36 -3.99
N GLY A 14 -5.54 3.34 -3.44
CA GLY A 14 -6.05 4.63 -2.98
C GLY A 14 -6.50 4.65 -1.51
N GLN A 15 -6.53 3.50 -0.82
CA GLN A 15 -6.83 3.44 0.61
C GLN A 15 -5.64 3.93 1.43
N ILE A 16 -5.93 4.69 2.49
CA ILE A 16 -4.93 5.10 3.47
C ILE A 16 -4.77 3.99 4.51
N ILE A 17 -3.52 3.68 4.83
CA ILE A 17 -3.13 2.65 5.78
C ILE A 17 -2.18 3.21 6.83
N PHE A 18 -2.08 2.47 7.93
CA PHE A 18 -1.09 2.69 8.97
C PHE A 18 -0.19 1.46 9.12
N HIS A 19 1.11 1.68 9.25
CA HIS A 19 2.07 0.61 9.46
C HIS A 19 2.22 0.29 10.95
N LYS A 20 1.80 -0.92 11.35
CA LYS A 20 1.71 -1.32 12.76
C LYS A 20 3.02 -1.21 13.55
N ARG A 21 4.16 -1.58 12.95
CA ARG A 21 5.49 -1.53 13.58
C ARG A 21 6.18 -0.16 13.49
N TYR A 22 6.36 0.35 12.27
CA TYR A 22 7.10 1.60 12.01
C TYR A 22 6.26 2.88 12.17
N LYS A 23 4.97 2.76 12.48
CA LYS A 23 4.09 3.85 12.87
C LYS A 23 3.98 5.00 11.85
N TYR A 24 4.11 4.68 10.56
CA TYR A 24 3.88 5.63 9.47
C TYR A 24 2.51 5.45 8.85
N ARG A 25 1.98 6.54 8.29
CA ARG A 25 0.77 6.57 7.45
C ARG A 25 1.19 6.54 5.98
N GLY A 26 0.33 6.04 5.11
CA GLY A 26 0.59 6.08 3.68
C GLY A 26 -0.61 5.65 2.85
N VAL A 27 -0.52 5.83 1.54
CA VAL A 27 -1.56 5.40 0.60
C VAL A 27 -1.06 4.25 -0.27
N VAL A 28 -1.87 3.21 -0.40
CA VAL A 28 -1.62 2.10 -1.33
C VAL A 28 -1.73 2.62 -2.76
N PHE A 29 -0.67 2.50 -3.57
CA PHE A 29 -0.72 2.87 -4.99
C PHE A 29 -0.63 1.68 -5.94
N ASP A 30 -0.18 0.51 -5.46
CA ASP A 30 -0.20 -0.74 -6.19
C ASP A 30 -0.19 -1.94 -5.22
N ARG A 31 -0.49 -3.14 -5.71
CA ARG A 31 -0.59 -4.37 -4.91
C ARG A 31 -0.25 -5.63 -5.69
N ASP A 32 0.38 -6.57 -4.99
CA ASP A 32 0.76 -7.88 -5.51
C ASP A 32 0.10 -8.99 -4.67
N PRO A 33 -0.37 -10.08 -5.29
CA PRO A 33 -0.97 -11.21 -4.57
C PRO A 33 0.02 -11.96 -3.66
N ALA A 34 1.32 -11.78 -3.92
CA ALA A 34 2.45 -12.40 -3.23
C ALA A 34 3.67 -11.49 -3.37
N CYS A 35 4.66 -11.64 -2.49
CA CYS A 35 5.93 -10.92 -2.55
C CYS A 35 6.63 -11.18 -3.88
N LYS A 36 6.89 -10.10 -4.63
CA LYS A 36 7.65 -10.12 -5.89
C LYS A 36 9.10 -9.68 -5.73
N ALA A 37 9.53 -9.30 -4.53
CA ALA A 37 10.92 -8.97 -4.28
C ALA A 37 11.80 -10.22 -4.46
N ASP A 38 13.01 -10.02 -4.99
CA ASP A 38 13.99 -11.09 -5.09
C ASP A 38 14.43 -11.59 -3.69
N GLU A 39 15.08 -12.75 -3.68
CA GLU A 39 15.53 -13.37 -2.43
C GLU A 39 16.50 -12.48 -1.64
N SER A 40 17.41 -11.80 -2.34
CA SER A 40 18.44 -10.97 -1.71
C SER A 40 17.85 -9.77 -0.97
N TRP A 41 16.82 -9.16 -1.55
CA TRP A 41 16.06 -8.08 -0.93
C TRP A 41 15.26 -8.61 0.25
N TYR A 42 14.57 -9.75 0.07
CA TYR A 42 13.72 -10.33 1.11
C TYR A 42 14.51 -10.72 2.35
N GLN A 43 15.70 -11.31 2.19
CA GLN A 43 16.57 -11.68 3.30
C GLN A 43 17.07 -10.47 4.10
N LYS A 44 17.15 -9.29 3.48
CA LYS A 44 17.49 -8.02 4.16
C LYS A 44 16.30 -7.38 4.86
N ASN A 45 15.07 -7.81 4.59
CA ASN A 45 13.90 -7.30 5.28
C ASN A 45 13.91 -7.76 6.74
N GLN A 46 13.85 -6.83 7.68
CA GLN A 46 13.96 -7.13 9.11
C GLN A 46 12.81 -8.01 9.65
N THR A 47 11.62 -7.96 9.03
CA THR A 47 10.45 -8.69 9.55
C THR A 47 10.15 -9.99 8.81
N GLN A 48 10.80 -10.23 7.67
CA GLN A 48 10.62 -11.42 6.80
C GLN A 48 9.21 -12.04 6.85
N PRO A 49 8.15 -11.27 6.53
CA PRO A 49 6.77 -11.73 6.63
C PRO A 49 6.45 -12.70 5.49
N ASP A 50 5.46 -13.59 5.69
CA ASP A 50 5.10 -14.61 4.68
C ASP A 50 4.98 -14.00 3.26
N ARG A 51 5.72 -14.57 2.31
CA ARG A 51 5.76 -14.13 0.92
C ARG A 51 4.49 -14.51 0.14
N LYS A 52 3.69 -15.45 0.63
CA LYS A 52 2.47 -15.93 -0.06
C LYS A 52 1.22 -15.10 0.23
N GLN A 53 1.30 -14.15 1.16
CA GLN A 53 0.22 -13.19 1.42
C GLN A 53 0.30 -11.99 0.46
N PRO A 54 -0.71 -11.10 0.40
CA PRO A 54 -0.62 -9.87 -0.37
C PRO A 54 0.47 -8.90 0.10
N TRP A 55 1.09 -8.19 -0.84
CA TRP A 55 2.06 -7.12 -0.58
C TRP A 55 1.63 -5.85 -1.28
N TYR A 56 1.95 -4.71 -0.69
CA TYR A 56 1.47 -3.40 -1.10
C TYR A 56 2.64 -2.45 -1.35
N HIS A 57 2.50 -1.65 -2.41
CA HIS A 57 3.37 -0.51 -2.65
C HIS A 57 2.70 0.73 -2.07
N VAL A 58 3.39 1.42 -1.16
CA VAL A 58 2.83 2.51 -0.37
C VAL A 58 3.64 3.79 -0.55
N LEU A 59 2.95 4.90 -0.83
CA LEU A 59 3.52 6.24 -0.70
C LEU A 59 3.47 6.65 0.78
N VAL A 60 4.62 6.96 1.39
CA VAL A 60 4.70 7.28 2.82
C VAL A 60 4.38 8.77 3.06
N HIS A 61 3.53 9.06 4.04
CA HIS A 61 3.19 10.43 4.45
C HIS A 61 4.43 11.20 4.91
N ASP A 62 4.57 12.45 4.45
CA ASP A 62 5.68 13.35 4.77
C ASP A 62 7.08 12.80 4.42
N ALA A 63 7.14 11.85 3.49
CA ALA A 63 8.39 11.36 2.96
C ALA A 63 8.38 11.41 1.42
N ALA A 64 9.57 11.29 0.84
CA ALA A 64 9.75 11.21 -0.61
C ALA A 64 9.90 9.76 -1.12
N HIS A 65 9.98 8.79 -0.21
CA HIS A 65 10.21 7.38 -0.54
C HIS A 65 8.90 6.57 -0.47
N THR A 66 8.94 5.43 -1.15
CA THR A 66 7.87 4.42 -1.10
C THR A 66 8.33 3.20 -0.31
N THR A 67 7.39 2.39 0.15
CA THR A 67 7.68 1.11 0.80
C THR A 67 6.99 -0.04 0.09
N TYR A 68 7.59 -1.23 0.19
CA TYR A 68 6.98 -2.49 -0.21
C TYR A 68 6.74 -3.35 1.03
N VAL A 69 5.48 -3.56 1.37
CA VAL A 69 5.07 -4.02 2.71
C VAL A 69 4.03 -5.14 2.63
N ALA A 70 4.19 -6.15 3.47
CA ALA A 70 3.23 -7.24 3.60
C ALA A 70 1.92 -6.79 4.28
N GLU A 71 0.80 -7.35 3.87
CA GLU A 71 -0.53 -7.09 4.43
C GLU A 71 -0.58 -7.21 5.96
N SER A 72 0.10 -8.22 6.51
CA SER A 72 0.16 -8.49 7.95
C SER A 72 0.77 -7.35 8.76
N ASN A 73 1.45 -6.38 8.14
CA ASN A 73 2.06 -5.23 8.80
C ASN A 73 1.19 -3.97 8.75
N LEU A 74 0.04 -4.02 8.08
CA LEU A 74 -0.85 -2.90 7.88
C LEU A 74 -2.13 -2.99 8.71
N GLU A 75 -2.72 -1.84 8.96
CA GLU A 75 -4.08 -1.63 9.49
C GLU A 75 -4.72 -0.42 8.79
N PRO A 76 -6.06 -0.31 8.75
CA PRO A 76 -6.71 0.85 8.16
C PRO A 76 -6.35 2.12 8.93
N ASP A 77 -6.28 3.23 8.21
CA ASP A 77 -6.13 4.55 8.80
C ASP A 77 -7.47 5.29 8.72
N ASP A 78 -8.11 5.43 9.88
CA ASP A 78 -9.45 6.02 10.01
C ASP A 78 -9.40 7.50 10.41
N THR A 79 -8.24 8.17 10.31
CA THR A 79 -8.11 9.60 10.65
C THR A 79 -8.90 10.52 9.73
N GLY A 80 -9.19 10.10 8.51
CA GLY A 80 -9.85 10.94 7.49
C GLY A 80 -8.91 11.94 6.79
N GLU A 81 -7.63 11.98 7.18
CA GLU A 81 -6.70 13.00 6.73
C GLU A 81 -5.91 12.56 5.48
N PRO A 82 -5.70 13.43 4.48
CA PRO A 82 -4.94 13.10 3.29
C PRO A 82 -3.46 12.80 3.57
N VAL A 83 -2.83 12.10 2.63
CA VAL A 83 -1.38 11.85 2.58
C VAL A 83 -0.66 12.97 1.83
N ARG A 84 0.48 13.45 2.36
CA ARG A 84 1.41 14.33 1.65
C ARG A 84 2.58 13.54 1.10
N HIS A 85 2.73 13.49 -0.22
CA HIS A 85 3.85 12.84 -0.89
C HIS A 85 4.11 13.51 -2.25
N PRO A 86 5.36 13.78 -2.65
CA PRO A 86 5.67 14.54 -3.88
C PRO A 86 5.08 13.94 -5.18
N ILE A 87 4.96 12.61 -5.23
CA ILE A 87 4.46 11.88 -6.40
C ILE A 87 2.92 11.71 -6.38
N LEU A 88 2.26 11.97 -5.25
CA LEU A 88 0.82 11.76 -5.09
C LEU A 88 -0.04 12.41 -6.21
N PRO A 89 0.18 13.68 -6.60
CA PRO A 89 -0.65 14.33 -7.63
C PRO A 89 -0.45 13.74 -9.05
N ARG A 90 0.64 12.99 -9.25
CA ARG A 90 0.89 12.26 -10.51
C ARG A 90 0.08 10.98 -10.59
N ILE A 91 -0.18 10.32 -9.46
CA ILE A 91 -0.89 9.03 -9.40
C ILE A 91 -2.40 9.23 -9.21
N PHE A 92 -2.79 10.10 -8.28
CA PHE A 92 -4.19 10.32 -7.90
C PHE A 92 -4.63 11.75 -8.23
N LYS A 93 -5.92 11.91 -8.53
CA LYS A 93 -6.53 13.17 -8.98
C LYS A 93 -7.57 13.71 -8.01
N SER A 94 -8.16 12.85 -7.17
CA SER A 94 -9.14 13.27 -6.16
C SER A 94 -8.98 12.47 -4.87
N PHE A 95 -9.47 13.05 -3.78
CA PHE A 95 -9.56 12.44 -2.46
C PHE A 95 -10.99 12.64 -1.93
N VAL A 96 -11.73 11.55 -1.76
CA VAL A 96 -13.14 11.56 -1.36
C VAL A 96 -13.37 10.44 -0.36
N ASN A 97 -14.08 10.73 0.73
CA ASN A 97 -14.44 9.74 1.76
C ASN A 97 -13.25 8.88 2.22
N ASN A 98 -12.15 9.53 2.60
CA ASN A 98 -10.92 8.89 3.07
C ASN A 98 -10.21 7.98 2.03
N ARG A 99 -10.44 8.22 0.74
CA ARG A 99 -9.84 7.43 -0.34
C ARG A 99 -9.41 8.26 -1.54
N TYR A 100 -8.28 7.89 -2.12
CA TYR A 100 -7.76 8.46 -3.36
C TYR A 100 -8.27 7.74 -4.61
N TYR A 101 -8.46 8.51 -5.69
CA TYR A 101 -8.88 7.99 -6.99
C TYR A 101 -8.00 8.53 -8.12
N HIS A 102 -7.76 7.70 -9.14
CA HIS A 102 -6.97 8.07 -10.32
C HIS A 102 -7.65 9.09 -11.23
N GLN A 103 -8.97 9.22 -11.13
CA GLN A 103 -9.77 10.17 -11.88
C GLN A 103 -10.44 11.14 -10.91
N SER A 104 -10.77 12.33 -11.39
CA SER A 104 -11.64 13.24 -10.65
C SER A 104 -13.01 12.60 -10.51
N MET A 105 -13.50 12.49 -9.28
CA MET A 105 -14.91 12.15 -9.03
C MET A 105 -15.73 13.44 -9.22
N ASN A 106 -16.75 13.38 -10.06
CA ASN A 106 -17.71 14.48 -10.28
C ASN A 106 -18.82 14.45 -9.23
#